data_AF-A0A7T3FZE1-F1
#
_entry.id   AF-A0A7T3FZE1-F1
#
_cell.length_a   1.000
_cell.length_b   1.000
_cell.length_c   1.000
_cell.angle_alpha   90.00
_cell.angle_beta   90.00
_cell.angle_gamma   90.00
#
_symmetry.space_group_name_H-M   'P 1'
#
loop_
_entity.id
_entity.type
_entity.pdbx_description
1 polymer ?
#
loop_
_entity_poly.entity_id
_entity_poly.type
_entity_poly.pdbx_seq_one_letter_code
_entity_poly.pdbx_strand_id
1 'polypeptide(L)'
;MSAIGRPISLGLVALVVLTVAGAAGATVLYQDSAQQLRSQNDALRSETAQLTDRLDRTRTELRTVRQRLNETRAQLNTRTEDVDQVAGTLNRTERQLNTTEAQLSRTRTRLANAEQNVTRLERDVSDLEDRRDELEAQVSDLRERRDELESTVSDLRSRVDTLETDLSDTEDRIDELEVALAERDDRVDALESNVTDLRDDLDRKNRTIADLEDDVERLDIVLRNRNATVRTLEARLDDRNATIRDLESDLDELCSDSANQDEAACEGYG
;
A
#
# COMPACT_ATOMS: atom_id res chain seq x y z
N MET A 1 149.97 -51.05 126.71
CA MET A 1 149.74 -50.16 127.87
C MET A 1 149.99 -48.73 127.44
N SER A 2 149.09 -47.80 127.80
CA SER A 2 149.22 -46.34 127.89
C SER A 2 149.80 -45.52 126.73
N ALA A 3 149.45 -44.25 126.47
CA ALA A 3 148.30 -43.37 126.71
C ALA A 3 148.74 -41.98 126.17
N ILE A 4 147.76 -41.17 125.72
CA ILE A 4 147.79 -39.68 125.54
C ILE A 4 148.57 -39.19 124.30
N GLY A 5 148.07 -38.39 123.35
CA GLY A 5 146.90 -37.49 123.25
C GLY A 5 147.36 -36.14 122.69
N ARG A 6 146.92 -35.72 121.48
CA ARG A 6 147.07 -34.34 120.94
C ARG A 6 145.98 -34.01 119.88
N PRO A 7 145.59 -32.73 119.72
CA PRO A 7 144.25 -32.32 119.31
C PRO A 7 144.04 -32.14 117.79
N ILE A 8 142.80 -32.31 117.38
CA ILE A 8 142.24 -32.10 116.05
C ILE A 8 142.39 -30.61 115.66
N SER A 9 143.01 -30.32 114.51
CA SER A 9 143.15 -28.95 114.01
C SER A 9 141.80 -28.39 113.55
N LEU A 10 141.31 -27.38 114.25
CA LEU A 10 140.10 -26.60 113.96
C LEU A 10 139.96 -26.15 112.49
N GLY A 11 141.05 -25.96 111.76
CA GLY A 11 141.02 -25.59 110.34
C GLY A 11 140.37 -26.65 109.43
N LEU A 12 140.50 -27.93 109.77
CA LEU A 12 139.95 -29.04 108.99
C LEU A 12 138.43 -29.19 109.23
N VAL A 13 137.98 -28.96 110.46
CA VAL A 13 136.55 -28.91 110.81
C VAL A 13 135.87 -27.68 110.20
N ALA A 14 136.52 -26.52 110.23
CA ALA A 14 136.00 -25.30 109.61
C ALA A 14 135.85 -25.45 108.09
N LEU A 15 136.79 -26.12 107.42
CA LEU A 15 136.77 -26.34 105.97
C LEU A 15 135.71 -27.37 105.54
N VAL A 16 135.48 -28.41 106.35
CA VAL A 16 134.37 -29.36 106.14
C VAL A 16 133.01 -28.68 106.37
N VAL A 17 132.87 -27.83 107.39
CA VAL A 17 131.61 -27.10 107.65
C VAL A 17 131.34 -26.05 106.57
N LEU A 18 132.36 -25.34 106.07
CA LEU A 18 132.22 -24.38 104.96
C LEU A 18 131.88 -25.05 103.63
N THR A 19 132.45 -26.23 103.36
CA THR A 19 132.13 -26.99 102.14
C THR A 19 130.75 -27.64 102.21
N VAL A 20 130.34 -28.15 103.38
CA VAL A 20 128.99 -28.68 103.60
C VAL A 20 127.94 -27.56 103.60
N ALA A 21 128.22 -26.40 104.20
CA ALA A 21 127.33 -25.23 104.16
C ALA A 21 127.28 -24.57 102.78
N GLY A 22 128.39 -24.54 102.04
CA GLY A 22 128.44 -24.10 100.65
C GLY A 22 127.70 -25.04 99.70
N ALA A 23 127.85 -26.36 99.89
CA ALA A 23 127.12 -27.37 99.12
C ALA A 23 125.62 -27.39 99.46
N ALA A 24 125.24 -27.20 100.73
CA ALA A 24 123.85 -27.08 101.19
C ALA A 24 123.19 -25.78 100.72
N GLY A 25 123.88 -24.64 100.80
CA GLY A 25 123.38 -23.34 100.32
C GLY A 25 123.22 -23.31 98.79
N ALA A 26 124.16 -23.90 98.06
CA ALA A 26 124.03 -24.07 96.61
C ALA A 26 122.88 -25.01 96.26
N THR A 27 122.69 -26.14 96.96
CA THR A 27 121.56 -27.06 96.69
C THR A 27 120.20 -26.48 97.04
N VAL A 28 120.10 -25.63 98.08
CA VAL A 28 118.85 -24.92 98.42
C VAL A 28 118.53 -23.82 97.39
N LEU A 29 119.52 -23.03 96.96
CA LEU A 29 119.33 -22.07 95.87
C LEU A 29 119.08 -22.76 94.53
N TYR A 30 119.71 -23.90 94.25
CA TYR A 30 119.43 -24.73 93.08
C TYR A 30 118.06 -25.42 93.18
N GLN A 31 117.59 -25.78 94.37
CA GLN A 31 116.25 -26.31 94.58
C GLN A 31 115.19 -25.26 94.37
N ASP A 32 115.37 -24.05 94.91
CA ASP A 32 114.44 -22.93 94.78
C ASP A 32 114.39 -22.42 93.34
N SER A 33 115.56 -22.21 92.72
CA SER A 33 115.65 -21.88 91.30
C SER A 33 115.12 -23.00 90.40
N ALA A 34 115.34 -24.28 90.73
CA ALA A 34 114.71 -25.39 90.00
C ALA A 34 113.20 -25.51 90.26
N GLN A 35 112.70 -25.14 91.45
CA GLN A 35 111.26 -25.10 91.77
C GLN A 35 110.58 -23.94 91.06
N GLN A 36 111.22 -22.78 91.01
CA GLN A 36 110.74 -21.61 90.28
C GLN A 36 110.77 -21.86 88.78
N LEU A 37 111.84 -22.48 88.25
CA LEU A 37 111.88 -22.91 86.84
C LEU A 37 110.85 -24.01 86.54
N ARG A 38 110.58 -24.93 87.48
CA ARG A 38 109.51 -25.94 87.35
C ARG A 38 108.14 -25.28 87.37
N SER A 39 107.88 -24.39 88.31
CA SER A 39 106.65 -23.60 88.41
C SER A 39 106.41 -22.77 87.15
N GLN A 40 107.43 -22.09 86.63
CA GLN A 40 107.34 -21.36 85.37
C GLN A 40 107.18 -22.30 84.18
N ASN A 41 107.85 -23.46 84.14
CA ASN A 41 107.61 -24.47 83.11
C ASN A 41 106.18 -25.00 83.15
N ASP A 42 105.63 -25.24 84.32
CA ASP A 42 104.28 -25.77 84.50
C ASP A 42 103.23 -24.69 84.21
N ALA A 43 103.49 -23.43 84.54
CA ALA A 43 102.69 -22.28 84.14
C ALA A 43 102.73 -22.07 82.62
N LEU A 44 103.91 -22.12 81.99
CA LEU A 44 104.08 -22.04 80.54
C LEU A 44 103.44 -23.23 79.82
N ARG A 45 103.49 -24.44 80.39
CA ARG A 45 102.77 -25.63 79.90
C ARG A 45 101.26 -25.45 79.99
N SER A 46 100.77 -24.87 81.10
CA SER A 46 99.35 -24.54 81.25
C SER A 46 98.91 -23.47 80.25
N GLU A 47 99.72 -22.43 80.05
CA GLU A 47 99.45 -21.36 79.08
C GLU A 47 99.51 -21.88 77.64
N THR A 48 100.50 -22.70 77.28
CA THR A 48 100.54 -23.35 75.96
C THR A 48 99.39 -24.30 75.74
N ALA A 49 98.94 -25.03 76.76
CA ALA A 49 97.73 -25.85 76.69
C ALA A 49 96.47 -24.99 76.47
N GLN A 50 96.31 -23.88 77.20
CA GLN A 50 95.19 -22.95 77.05
C GLN A 50 95.18 -22.24 75.69
N LEU A 51 96.35 -21.82 75.21
CA LEU A 51 96.50 -21.21 73.89
C LEU A 51 96.21 -22.22 72.78
N THR A 52 96.62 -23.48 72.93
CA THR A 52 96.29 -24.56 71.98
C THR A 52 94.79 -24.80 71.94
N ASP A 53 94.15 -24.89 73.10
CA ASP A 53 92.71 -25.11 73.24
C ASP A 53 91.89 -23.91 72.69
N ARG A 54 92.33 -22.67 72.93
CA ARG A 54 91.75 -21.47 72.29
C ARG A 54 91.94 -21.48 70.78
N LEU A 55 93.14 -21.80 70.30
CA LEU A 55 93.44 -21.88 68.87
C LEU A 55 92.57 -22.94 68.17
N ASP A 56 92.34 -24.08 68.81
CA ASP A 56 91.50 -25.14 68.27
C ASP A 56 90.00 -24.80 68.33
N ARG A 57 89.53 -24.09 69.38
CA ARG A 57 88.18 -23.51 69.40
C ARG A 57 88.00 -22.48 68.29
N THR A 58 88.90 -21.51 68.16
CA THR A 58 88.84 -20.49 67.10
C THR A 58 88.94 -21.10 65.71
N ARG A 59 89.76 -22.14 65.51
CA ARG A 59 89.80 -22.90 64.24
C ARG A 59 88.47 -23.57 63.95
N THR A 60 87.82 -24.13 64.95
CA THR A 60 86.51 -24.78 64.82
C THR A 60 85.43 -23.75 64.49
N GLU A 61 85.37 -22.64 65.22
CA GLU A 61 84.47 -21.52 64.94
C GLU A 61 84.69 -20.95 63.53
N LEU A 62 85.95 -20.76 63.10
CA LEU A 62 86.26 -20.28 61.75
C LEU A 62 85.77 -21.26 60.67
N ARG A 63 85.88 -22.57 60.90
CA ARG A 63 85.30 -23.58 59.99
C ARG A 63 83.78 -23.47 59.94
N THR A 64 83.10 -23.36 61.08
CA THR A 64 81.65 -23.22 61.16
C THR A 64 81.16 -21.93 60.49
N VAL A 65 81.83 -20.80 60.74
CA VAL A 65 81.50 -19.51 60.10
C VAL A 65 81.73 -19.57 58.58
N ARG A 66 82.81 -20.20 58.11
CA ARG A 66 83.03 -20.42 56.67
C ARG A 66 81.94 -21.28 56.04
N GLN A 67 81.51 -22.34 56.71
CA GLN A 67 80.41 -23.17 56.22
C GLN A 67 79.12 -22.36 56.12
N ARG A 68 78.75 -21.63 57.18
CA ARG A 68 77.58 -20.74 57.18
C ARG A 68 77.67 -19.67 56.09
N LEU A 69 78.86 -19.10 55.85
CA LEU A 69 79.08 -18.12 54.78
C LEU A 69 78.86 -18.74 53.40
N ASN A 70 79.33 -19.96 53.18
CA ASN A 70 79.14 -20.67 51.92
C ASN A 70 77.66 -21.05 51.71
N GLU A 71 76.97 -21.53 52.74
CA GLU A 71 75.53 -21.78 52.72
C GLU A 71 74.74 -20.49 52.42
N THR A 72 75.09 -19.38 53.09
CA THR A 72 74.45 -18.08 52.86
C THR A 72 74.68 -17.57 51.44
N ARG A 73 75.90 -17.75 50.89
CA ARG A 73 76.20 -17.40 49.49
C ARG A 73 75.39 -18.24 48.51
N ALA A 74 75.26 -19.54 48.75
CA ALA A 74 74.44 -20.41 47.92
C ALA A 74 72.97 -19.96 47.94
N GLN A 75 72.43 -19.66 49.13
CA GLN A 75 71.07 -19.13 49.28
C GLN A 75 70.88 -17.78 48.57
N LEU A 76 71.87 -16.87 48.66
CA LEU A 76 71.81 -15.58 47.98
C LEU A 76 71.79 -15.74 46.46
N ASN A 77 72.59 -16.67 45.91
CA ASN A 77 72.58 -16.97 44.48
C ASN A 77 71.22 -17.52 44.04
N THR A 78 70.67 -18.50 44.75
CA THR A 78 69.33 -19.03 44.45
C THR A 78 68.26 -17.95 44.55
N ARG A 79 68.31 -17.08 45.56
CA ARG A 79 67.36 -15.97 45.69
C ARG A 79 67.49 -14.93 44.58
N THR A 80 68.70 -14.72 44.06
CA THR A 80 68.93 -13.83 42.92
C THR A 80 68.29 -14.43 41.65
N GLU A 81 68.49 -15.72 41.41
CA GLU A 81 67.86 -16.46 40.30
C GLU A 81 66.32 -16.46 40.39
N ASP A 82 65.76 -16.69 41.59
CA ASP A 82 64.33 -16.61 41.86
C ASP A 82 63.77 -15.21 41.50
N VAL A 83 64.46 -14.14 41.92
CA VAL A 83 64.06 -12.75 41.66
C VAL A 83 64.10 -12.46 40.15
N ASP A 84 65.12 -12.90 39.44
CA ASP A 84 65.22 -12.74 37.98
C ASP A 84 64.08 -13.48 37.25
N GLN A 85 63.74 -14.68 37.72
CA GLN A 85 62.63 -15.46 37.16
C GLN A 85 61.28 -14.79 37.40
N VAL A 86 61.05 -14.27 38.61
CA VAL A 86 59.83 -13.53 38.96
C VAL A 86 59.74 -12.23 38.15
N ALA A 87 60.82 -11.47 38.02
CA ALA A 87 60.87 -10.26 37.20
C ALA A 87 60.56 -10.54 35.72
N GLY A 88 61.12 -11.63 35.18
CA GLY A 88 60.81 -12.08 33.82
C GLY A 88 59.35 -12.49 33.65
N THR A 89 58.76 -13.14 34.66
CA THR A 89 57.34 -13.54 34.64
C THR A 89 56.43 -12.31 34.71
N LEU A 90 56.72 -11.38 35.61
CA LEU A 90 55.99 -10.12 35.76
C LEU A 90 55.95 -9.34 34.44
N ASN A 91 57.10 -9.19 33.77
CA ASN A 91 57.17 -8.48 32.49
C ASN A 91 56.33 -9.15 31.39
N ARG A 92 56.29 -10.50 31.35
CA ARG A 92 55.41 -11.22 30.40
C ARG A 92 53.93 -11.00 30.72
N THR A 93 53.55 -11.05 31.99
CA THR A 93 52.18 -10.81 32.42
C THR A 93 51.75 -9.37 32.13
N GLU A 94 52.61 -8.37 32.35
CA GLU A 94 52.34 -6.97 31.98
C GLU A 94 52.09 -6.80 30.47
N ARG A 95 52.89 -7.46 29.62
CA ARG A 95 52.66 -7.43 28.16
C ARG A 95 51.35 -8.10 27.76
N GLN A 96 51.01 -9.22 28.39
CA GLN A 96 49.74 -9.91 28.17
C GLN A 96 48.55 -9.04 28.61
N LEU A 97 48.65 -8.40 29.77
CA LEU A 97 47.64 -7.47 30.27
C LEU A 97 47.41 -6.32 29.29
N ASN A 98 48.47 -5.63 28.87
CA ASN A 98 48.38 -4.54 27.89
C ASN A 98 47.74 -5.00 26.56
N THR A 99 48.06 -6.21 26.11
CA THR A 99 47.47 -6.78 24.88
C THR A 99 45.97 -7.05 25.06
N THR A 100 45.58 -7.66 26.17
CA THR A 100 44.19 -7.96 26.51
C THR A 100 43.38 -6.67 26.68
N GLU A 101 43.92 -5.64 27.32
CA GLU A 101 43.28 -4.33 27.47
C GLU A 101 43.04 -3.67 26.11
N ALA A 102 44.03 -3.72 25.20
CA ALA A 102 43.88 -3.21 23.84
C ALA A 102 42.80 -3.97 23.05
N GLN A 103 42.75 -5.31 23.18
CA GLN A 103 41.72 -6.13 22.55
C GLN A 103 40.33 -5.80 23.12
N LEU A 104 40.21 -5.68 24.43
CA LEU A 104 38.96 -5.34 25.11
C LEU A 104 38.44 -3.97 24.66
N SER A 105 39.31 -2.97 24.53
CA SER A 105 38.94 -1.65 24.00
C SER A 105 38.41 -1.73 22.56
N ARG A 106 39.05 -2.52 21.69
CA ARG A 106 38.58 -2.72 20.31
C ARG A 106 37.23 -3.43 20.26
N THR A 107 37.05 -4.47 21.09
CA THR A 107 35.78 -5.21 21.17
C THR A 107 34.65 -4.31 21.67
N ARG A 108 34.88 -3.49 22.69
CA ARG A 108 33.90 -2.49 23.16
C ARG A 108 33.48 -1.51 22.06
N THR A 109 34.45 -1.02 21.29
CA THR A 109 34.18 -0.12 20.16
C THR A 109 33.35 -0.81 19.07
N ARG A 110 33.69 -2.06 18.73
CA ARG A 110 32.91 -2.85 17.76
C ARG A 110 31.50 -3.14 18.24
N LEU A 111 31.32 -3.43 19.52
CA LEU A 111 30.01 -3.66 20.13
C LEU A 111 29.14 -2.41 20.04
N ALA A 112 29.67 -1.24 20.45
CA ALA A 112 28.94 0.02 20.36
C ALA A 112 28.51 0.36 18.92
N ASN A 113 29.39 0.13 17.93
CA ASN A 113 29.05 0.32 16.52
C ASN A 113 27.99 -0.68 16.03
N ALA A 114 28.05 -1.93 16.49
CA ALA A 114 27.05 -2.94 16.15
C ALA A 114 25.68 -2.59 16.74
N GLU A 115 25.63 -2.16 17.99
CA GLU A 115 24.41 -1.68 18.66
C GLU A 115 23.79 -0.50 17.90
N GLN A 116 24.60 0.49 17.51
CA GLN A 116 24.12 1.63 16.71
C GLN A 116 23.54 1.18 15.35
N ASN A 117 24.19 0.22 14.69
CA ASN A 117 23.70 -0.33 13.43
C ASN A 117 22.38 -1.10 13.60
N VAL A 118 22.23 -1.88 14.68
CA VAL A 118 20.98 -2.55 15.00
C VAL A 118 19.86 -1.54 15.17
N THR A 119 20.06 -0.50 15.99
CA THR A 119 19.04 0.54 16.18
C THR A 119 18.71 1.30 14.88
N ARG A 120 19.68 1.47 13.97
CA ARG A 120 19.38 2.05 12.65
C ARG A 120 18.53 1.10 11.81
N LEU A 121 18.90 -0.17 11.74
CA LEU A 121 18.16 -1.17 10.97
C LEU A 121 16.73 -1.38 11.52
N GLU A 122 16.53 -1.32 12.83
CA GLU A 122 15.20 -1.38 13.44
C GLU A 122 14.31 -0.22 12.99
N ARG A 123 14.87 1.00 12.87
CA ARG A 123 14.13 2.14 12.31
C ARG A 123 13.84 1.96 10.82
N ASP A 124 14.85 1.54 10.05
CA ASP A 124 14.69 1.29 8.60
C ASP A 124 13.60 0.23 8.36
N VAL A 125 13.50 -0.80 9.21
CA VAL A 125 12.44 -1.82 9.13
C VAL A 125 11.08 -1.21 9.44
N SER A 126 10.95 -0.44 10.53
CA SER A 126 9.68 0.24 10.88
C SER A 126 9.19 1.14 9.74
N ASP A 127 10.07 1.95 9.16
CA ASP A 127 9.73 2.85 8.06
C ASP A 127 9.27 2.08 6.80
N LEU A 128 9.89 0.90 6.54
CA LEU A 128 9.49 0.02 5.43
C LEU A 128 8.14 -0.67 5.68
N GLU A 129 7.84 -1.03 6.93
CA GLU A 129 6.54 -1.59 7.32
C GLU A 129 5.43 -0.56 7.16
N ASP A 130 5.63 0.68 7.64
CA ASP A 130 4.68 1.78 7.46
C ASP A 130 4.41 2.05 5.97
N ARG A 131 5.47 2.05 5.15
CA ARG A 131 5.34 2.26 3.71
C ARG A 131 4.67 1.10 2.98
N ARG A 132 4.87 -0.14 3.43
CA ARG A 132 4.12 -1.31 2.93
C ARG A 132 2.63 -1.10 3.20
N ASP A 133 2.27 -0.77 4.43
CA ASP A 133 0.87 -0.61 4.83
C ASP A 133 0.17 0.52 4.05
N GLU A 134 0.88 1.63 3.82
CA GLU A 134 0.39 2.72 2.96
C GLU A 134 0.14 2.26 1.51
N LEU A 135 1.07 1.51 0.93
CA LEU A 135 0.93 0.98 -0.43
C LEU A 135 -0.21 -0.05 -0.53
N GLU A 136 -0.39 -0.90 0.47
CA GLU A 136 -1.51 -1.85 0.54
C GLU A 136 -2.86 -1.12 0.57
N ALA A 137 -2.97 -0.05 1.35
CA ALA A 137 -4.16 0.80 1.39
C ALA A 137 -4.44 1.47 0.04
N GLN A 138 -3.41 2.04 -0.62
CA GLN A 138 -3.55 2.63 -1.96
C GLN A 138 -4.00 1.59 -3.00
N VAL A 139 -3.47 0.37 -2.93
CA VAL A 139 -3.89 -0.71 -3.83
C VAL A 139 -5.35 -1.11 -3.59
N SER A 140 -5.84 -1.09 -2.35
CA SER A 140 -7.25 -1.34 -2.04
C SER A 140 -8.15 -0.26 -2.65
N ASP A 141 -7.84 1.03 -2.42
CA ASP A 141 -8.59 2.16 -2.99
C ASP A 141 -8.68 2.09 -4.52
N LEU A 142 -7.54 1.80 -5.18
CA LEU A 142 -7.50 1.67 -6.63
C LEU A 142 -8.34 0.50 -7.15
N ARG A 143 -8.45 -0.61 -6.39
CA ARG A 143 -9.31 -1.73 -6.76
C ARG A 143 -10.78 -1.36 -6.67
N GLU A 144 -11.19 -0.70 -5.59
CA GLU A 144 -12.57 -0.25 -5.40
C GLU A 144 -12.99 0.74 -6.50
N ARG A 145 -12.14 1.73 -6.81
CA ARG A 145 -12.40 2.71 -7.89
C ARG A 145 -12.48 2.04 -9.26
N ARG A 146 -11.69 1.00 -9.50
CA ARG A 146 -11.75 0.23 -10.75
C ARG A 146 -13.06 -0.54 -10.85
N ASP A 147 -13.53 -1.17 -9.78
CA ASP A 147 -14.81 -1.88 -9.77
C ASP A 147 -16.01 -0.91 -9.97
N GLU A 148 -15.95 0.29 -9.39
CA GLU A 148 -16.96 1.35 -9.61
C GLU A 148 -17.00 1.84 -11.07
N LEU A 149 -15.82 2.04 -11.68
CA LEU A 149 -15.72 2.41 -13.09
C LEU A 149 -16.23 1.31 -14.01
N GLU A 150 -15.94 0.04 -13.71
CA GLU A 150 -16.47 -1.11 -14.47
C GLU A 150 -18.01 -1.15 -14.41
N SER A 151 -18.61 -0.92 -13.24
CA SER A 151 -20.07 -0.81 -13.10
C SER A 151 -20.64 0.36 -13.91
N THR A 152 -20.00 1.53 -13.84
CA THR A 152 -20.42 2.72 -14.60
C THR A 152 -20.39 2.48 -16.11
N VAL A 153 -19.35 1.80 -16.60
CA VAL A 153 -19.24 1.42 -18.02
C VAL A 153 -20.33 0.45 -18.42
N SER A 154 -20.67 -0.53 -17.58
CA SER A 154 -21.77 -1.46 -17.83
C SER A 154 -23.12 -0.74 -17.94
N ASP A 155 -23.41 0.17 -17.01
CA ASP A 155 -24.65 0.96 -17.01
C ASP A 155 -24.75 1.86 -18.24
N LEU A 156 -23.64 2.50 -18.63
CA LEU A 156 -23.60 3.33 -19.84
C LEU A 156 -23.84 2.52 -21.11
N ARG A 157 -23.30 1.30 -21.20
CA ARG A 157 -23.57 0.40 -22.34
C ARG A 157 -25.04 0.03 -22.42
N SER A 158 -25.66 -0.38 -21.31
CA SER A 158 -27.09 -0.69 -21.28
C SER A 158 -27.97 0.51 -21.68
N ARG A 159 -27.57 1.73 -21.29
CA ARG A 159 -28.26 2.96 -21.71
C ARG A 159 -28.11 3.24 -23.20
N VAL A 160 -26.94 2.97 -23.78
CA VAL A 160 -26.73 3.09 -25.23
C VAL A 160 -27.63 2.10 -25.96
N ASP A 161 -27.65 0.82 -25.57
CA ASP A 161 -28.50 -0.20 -26.21
C ASP A 161 -29.99 0.17 -26.15
N THR A 162 -30.43 0.76 -25.04
CA THR A 162 -31.81 1.25 -24.87
C THR A 162 -32.09 2.42 -25.83
N LEU A 163 -31.18 3.40 -25.90
CA LEU A 163 -31.35 4.55 -26.79
C LEU A 163 -31.31 4.16 -28.28
N GLU A 164 -30.52 3.16 -28.65
CA GLU A 164 -30.50 2.61 -30.02
C GLU A 164 -31.84 1.95 -30.37
N THR A 165 -32.45 1.23 -29.41
CA THR A 165 -33.79 0.64 -29.59
C THR A 165 -34.86 1.73 -29.72
N ASP A 166 -34.87 2.71 -28.81
CA ASP A 166 -35.83 3.83 -28.83
C ASP A 166 -35.72 4.65 -30.13
N LEU A 167 -34.50 4.80 -30.66
CA LEU A 167 -34.26 5.46 -31.94
C LEU A 167 -34.88 4.69 -33.10
N SER A 168 -34.64 3.37 -33.17
CA SER A 168 -35.23 2.50 -34.20
C SER A 168 -36.77 2.54 -34.17
N ASP A 169 -37.36 2.43 -32.98
CA ASP A 169 -38.82 2.50 -32.80
C ASP A 169 -39.38 3.87 -33.25
N THR A 170 -38.61 4.94 -33.05
CA THR A 170 -39.00 6.29 -33.49
C THR A 170 -38.91 6.42 -35.00
N GLU A 171 -37.88 5.86 -35.64
CA GLU A 171 -37.72 5.83 -37.09
C GLU A 171 -38.88 5.06 -37.74
N ASP A 172 -39.21 3.87 -37.25
CA ASP A 172 -40.35 3.08 -37.74
C ASP A 172 -41.67 3.86 -37.65
N ARG A 173 -41.87 4.58 -36.54
CA ARG A 173 -43.07 5.40 -36.35
C ARG A 173 -43.12 6.64 -37.26
N ILE A 174 -41.97 7.19 -37.64
CA ILE A 174 -41.90 8.26 -38.64
C ILE A 174 -42.34 7.70 -39.99
N ASP A 175 -41.81 6.55 -40.41
CA ASP A 175 -42.18 5.90 -41.67
C ASP A 175 -43.70 5.60 -41.73
N GLU A 176 -44.28 5.08 -40.64
CA GLU A 176 -45.73 4.85 -40.53
C GLU A 176 -46.54 6.15 -40.71
N LEU A 177 -46.08 7.25 -40.10
CA LEU A 177 -46.75 8.54 -40.20
C LEU A 177 -46.62 9.15 -41.61
N GLU A 178 -45.49 8.97 -42.28
CA GLU A 178 -45.29 9.40 -43.66
C GLU A 178 -46.24 8.67 -44.62
N VAL A 179 -46.40 7.36 -44.46
CA VAL A 179 -47.38 6.57 -45.24
C VAL A 179 -48.80 7.05 -44.96
N ALA A 180 -49.17 7.22 -43.70
CA ALA A 180 -50.50 7.69 -43.32
C ALA A 180 -50.78 9.11 -43.86
N LEU A 181 -49.77 9.98 -43.95
CA LEU A 181 -49.90 11.31 -44.52
C LEU A 181 -50.18 11.23 -46.03
N ALA A 182 -49.40 10.41 -46.77
CA ALA A 182 -49.61 10.22 -48.20
C ALA A 182 -51.02 9.69 -48.52
N GLU A 183 -51.52 8.70 -47.75
CA GLU A 183 -52.89 8.21 -47.91
C GLU A 183 -53.95 9.29 -47.66
N ARG A 184 -53.66 10.25 -46.77
CA ARG A 184 -54.58 11.36 -46.48
C ARG A 184 -54.58 12.38 -47.61
N ASP A 185 -53.42 12.67 -48.18
CA ASP A 185 -53.29 13.54 -49.34
C ASP A 185 -54.04 12.97 -50.55
N ASP A 186 -53.86 11.67 -50.87
CA ASP A 186 -54.62 10.98 -51.93
C ASP A 186 -56.14 11.07 -51.71
N ARG A 187 -56.57 10.98 -50.45
CA ARG A 187 -58.00 11.06 -50.10
C ARG A 187 -58.53 12.48 -50.20
N VAL A 188 -57.71 13.50 -49.94
CA VAL A 188 -58.05 14.91 -50.16
C VAL A 188 -58.23 15.14 -51.66
N ASP A 189 -57.27 14.72 -52.50
CA ASP A 189 -57.35 14.86 -53.96
C ASP A 189 -58.62 14.21 -54.53
N ALA A 190 -58.95 12.99 -54.07
CA ALA A 190 -60.17 12.30 -54.48
C ALA A 190 -61.45 13.06 -54.07
N LEU A 191 -61.47 13.65 -52.87
CA LEU A 191 -62.60 14.46 -52.41
C LEU A 191 -62.72 15.76 -53.20
N GLU A 192 -61.62 16.41 -53.55
CA GLU A 192 -61.61 17.61 -54.38
C GLU A 192 -62.14 17.33 -55.80
N SER A 193 -61.78 16.19 -56.39
CA SER A 193 -62.35 15.73 -57.66
C SER A 193 -63.86 15.52 -57.56
N ASN A 194 -64.32 14.79 -56.54
CA ASN A 194 -65.75 14.55 -56.33
C ASN A 194 -66.54 15.86 -56.15
N VAL A 195 -65.98 16.83 -55.44
CA VAL A 195 -66.60 18.16 -55.27
C VAL A 195 -66.71 18.88 -56.62
N THR A 196 -65.71 18.75 -57.49
CA THR A 196 -65.73 19.32 -58.84
C THR A 196 -66.81 18.65 -59.70
N ASP A 197 -66.88 17.32 -59.70
CA ASP A 197 -67.91 16.57 -60.44
C ASP A 197 -69.33 16.93 -59.98
N LEU A 198 -69.54 17.06 -58.66
CA LEU A 198 -70.83 17.46 -58.10
C LEU A 198 -71.22 18.89 -58.49
N ARG A 199 -70.25 19.81 -58.58
CA ARG A 199 -70.50 21.17 -59.08
C ARG A 199 -70.92 21.15 -60.55
N ASP A 200 -70.25 20.35 -61.36
CA ASP A 200 -70.59 20.20 -62.78
C ASP A 200 -71.98 19.58 -63.00
N ASP A 201 -72.36 18.57 -62.21
CA ASP A 201 -73.71 18.00 -62.27
C ASP A 201 -74.76 19.02 -61.84
N LEU A 202 -74.52 19.76 -60.75
CA LEU A 202 -75.41 20.82 -60.29
C LEU A 202 -75.65 21.88 -61.38
N ASP A 203 -74.59 22.31 -62.06
CA ASP A 203 -74.68 23.25 -63.18
C ASP A 203 -75.47 22.67 -64.36
N ARG A 204 -75.33 21.37 -64.67
CA ARG A 204 -76.14 20.71 -65.70
C ARG A 204 -77.61 20.67 -65.31
N LYS A 205 -77.92 20.30 -64.06
CA LYS A 205 -79.31 20.29 -63.55
C LYS A 205 -79.93 21.68 -63.61
N ASN A 206 -79.19 22.72 -63.23
CA ASN A 206 -79.68 24.10 -63.31
C ASN A 206 -80.02 24.51 -64.75
N ARG A 207 -79.21 24.12 -65.75
CA ARG A 207 -79.55 24.35 -67.17
C ARG A 207 -80.80 23.58 -67.59
N THR A 208 -80.92 22.31 -67.22
CA THR A 208 -82.13 21.52 -67.50
C THR A 208 -83.38 22.12 -66.87
N ILE A 209 -83.27 22.66 -65.65
CA ILE A 209 -84.39 23.36 -64.99
C ILE A 209 -84.78 24.59 -65.80
N ALA A 210 -83.82 25.42 -66.22
CA ALA A 210 -84.11 26.60 -67.04
C ALA A 210 -84.77 26.22 -68.39
N ASP A 211 -84.26 25.19 -69.08
CA ASP A 211 -84.86 24.71 -70.33
C ASP A 211 -86.30 24.22 -70.13
N LEU A 212 -86.57 23.53 -69.01
CA LEU A 212 -87.92 23.07 -68.65
C LEU A 212 -88.85 24.24 -68.29
N GLU A 213 -88.34 25.28 -67.64
CA GLU A 213 -89.09 26.51 -67.35
C GLU A 213 -89.50 27.22 -68.64
N ASP A 214 -88.60 27.35 -69.61
CA ASP A 214 -88.87 27.92 -70.95
C ASP A 214 -89.92 27.07 -71.71
N ASP A 215 -89.81 25.75 -71.65
CA ASP A 215 -90.76 24.83 -72.25
C ASP A 215 -92.16 24.99 -71.64
N VAL A 216 -92.26 25.13 -70.31
CA VAL A 216 -93.53 25.38 -69.61
C VAL A 216 -94.16 26.69 -70.07
N GLU A 217 -93.38 27.78 -70.18
CA GLU A 217 -93.88 29.06 -70.69
C GLU A 217 -94.38 28.94 -72.14
N ARG A 218 -93.64 28.23 -72.99
CA ARG A 218 -94.04 27.98 -74.38
C ARG A 218 -95.35 27.18 -74.46
N LEU A 219 -95.48 26.12 -73.65
CA LEU A 219 -96.71 25.32 -73.58
C LEU A 219 -97.90 26.16 -73.14
N ASP A 220 -97.71 27.05 -72.16
CA ASP A 220 -98.75 27.96 -71.67
C ASP A 220 -99.23 28.93 -72.77
N ILE A 221 -98.33 29.48 -73.59
CA ILE A 221 -98.69 30.27 -74.78
C ILE A 221 -99.50 29.45 -75.78
N VAL A 222 -99.06 28.22 -76.08
CA VAL A 222 -99.78 27.31 -76.99
C VAL A 222 -101.18 27.01 -76.48
N LEU A 223 -101.34 26.75 -75.18
CA LEU A 223 -102.64 26.52 -74.54
C LEU A 223 -103.54 27.76 -74.65
N ARG A 224 -103.02 28.97 -74.39
CA ARG A 224 -103.78 30.22 -74.57
C ARG A 224 -104.27 30.38 -76.01
N ASN A 225 -103.40 30.15 -76.99
CA ASN A 225 -103.73 30.24 -78.41
C ASN A 225 -104.77 29.20 -78.82
N ARG A 226 -104.62 27.94 -78.36
CA ARG A 226 -105.61 26.88 -78.61
C ARG A 226 -106.96 27.21 -78.00
N ASN A 227 -107.00 27.71 -76.76
CA ASN A 227 -108.24 28.17 -76.14
C ASN A 227 -108.89 29.33 -76.90
N ALA A 228 -108.13 30.27 -77.43
CA ALA A 228 -108.68 31.34 -78.29
C ALA A 228 -109.28 30.78 -79.59
N THR A 229 -108.60 29.81 -80.23
CA THR A 229 -109.12 29.12 -81.41
C THR A 229 -110.40 28.35 -81.09
N VAL A 230 -110.47 27.64 -79.96
CA VAL A 230 -111.68 26.94 -79.52
C VAL A 230 -112.84 27.93 -79.38
N ARG A 231 -112.66 29.05 -78.67
CA ARG A 231 -113.68 30.11 -78.56
C ARG A 231 -114.14 30.65 -79.92
N THR A 232 -113.20 30.81 -80.85
CA THR A 232 -113.51 31.28 -82.22
C THR A 232 -114.33 30.24 -82.99
N LEU A 233 -113.98 28.96 -82.86
CA LEU A 233 -114.71 27.86 -83.48
C LEU A 233 -116.10 27.70 -82.86
N GLU A 234 -116.23 27.82 -81.54
CA GLU A 234 -117.52 27.84 -80.83
C GLU A 234 -118.41 28.98 -81.35
N ALA A 235 -117.89 30.21 -81.45
CA ALA A 235 -118.64 31.33 -82.01
C ALA A 235 -119.07 31.11 -83.48
N ARG A 236 -118.22 30.45 -84.28
CA ARG A 236 -118.57 30.08 -85.67
C ARG A 236 -119.63 28.99 -85.73
N LEU A 237 -119.59 28.02 -84.82
CA LEU A 237 -120.63 26.99 -84.71
C LEU A 237 -121.96 27.63 -84.32
N ASP A 238 -121.96 28.58 -83.39
CA ASP A 238 -123.15 29.33 -83.00
C ASP A 238 -123.73 30.15 -84.16
N ASP A 239 -122.87 30.87 -84.91
CA ASP A 239 -123.24 31.60 -86.13
C ASP A 239 -123.85 30.67 -87.19
N ARG A 240 -123.23 29.51 -87.45
CA ARG A 240 -123.74 28.52 -88.40
C ARG A 240 -125.05 27.90 -87.93
N ASN A 241 -125.20 27.63 -86.63
CA ASN A 241 -126.47 27.15 -86.07
C ASN A 241 -127.57 28.21 -86.17
N ALA A 242 -127.25 29.50 -86.02
CA ALA A 242 -128.20 30.59 -86.28
C ALA A 242 -128.59 30.64 -87.75
N THR A 243 -127.62 30.56 -88.68
CA THR A 243 -127.90 30.49 -90.11
C THR A 243 -128.79 29.30 -90.47
N ILE A 244 -128.54 28.12 -89.89
CA ILE A 244 -129.39 26.93 -90.10
C ILE A 244 -130.81 27.20 -89.64
N ARG A 245 -131.01 27.77 -88.44
CA ARG A 245 -132.34 28.12 -87.94
C ARG A 245 -133.04 29.15 -88.85
N ASP A 246 -132.30 30.14 -89.34
CA ASP A 246 -132.84 31.14 -90.26
C ASP A 246 -133.26 30.48 -91.59
N LEU A 247 -132.42 29.61 -92.16
CA LEU A 247 -132.75 28.84 -93.36
C LEU A 247 -133.90 27.85 -93.17
N GLU A 248 -133.99 27.20 -92.00
CA GLU A 248 -135.12 26.35 -91.62
C GLU A 248 -136.41 27.19 -91.54
N SER A 249 -136.35 28.40 -90.97
CA SER A 249 -137.49 29.33 -90.94
C SER A 249 -137.89 29.83 -92.33
N ASP A 250 -136.92 30.17 -93.19
CA ASP A 250 -137.16 30.56 -94.58
C ASP A 250 -137.81 29.41 -95.37
N LEU A 251 -137.36 28.17 -95.13
CA LEU A 251 -137.93 26.97 -95.75
C LEU A 251 -139.37 26.73 -95.30
N ASP A 252 -139.65 26.87 -94.00
CA ASP A 252 -141.02 26.83 -93.44
C ASP A 252 -141.92 27.89 -94.10
N GLU A 253 -141.45 29.13 -94.24
CA GLU A 253 -142.20 30.21 -94.87
C GLU A 253 -142.48 29.90 -96.36
N LEU A 254 -141.47 29.45 -97.11
CA LEU A 254 -141.60 29.09 -98.53
C LEU A 254 -142.55 27.91 -98.77
N CYS A 255 -142.54 26.91 -97.89
CA CYS A 255 -143.41 25.74 -97.97
C CYS A 255 -144.83 26.01 -97.48
N SER A 256 -145.04 27.05 -96.67
CA SER A 256 -146.38 27.52 -96.28
C SER A 256 -147.13 28.23 -97.42
N ASP A 257 -146.42 28.71 -98.46
CA ASP A 257 -147.04 29.31 -99.65
C ASP A 257 -147.70 28.23 -100.53
N SER A 258 -148.98 28.43 -100.84
CA SER A 258 -149.81 27.57 -101.68
C SER A 258 -149.21 27.24 -103.06
N ALA A 259 -148.32 28.09 -103.59
CA ALA A 259 -147.68 27.86 -104.88
C ALA A 259 -146.62 26.74 -104.87
N ASN A 260 -146.09 26.39 -103.71
CA ASN A 260 -144.91 25.51 -103.57
C ASN A 260 -145.19 24.19 -102.84
N GLN A 261 -146.44 23.95 -102.40
CA GLN A 261 -146.80 22.77 -101.59
C GLN A 261 -146.57 21.41 -102.29
N ASP A 262 -146.50 21.39 -103.62
CA ASP A 262 -146.28 20.17 -104.41
C ASP A 262 -144.79 19.92 -104.74
N GLU A 263 -143.87 20.79 -104.30
CA GLU A 263 -142.43 20.62 -104.54
C GLU A 263 -141.79 19.62 -103.57
N ALA A 264 -140.91 18.76 -104.09
CA ALA A 264 -140.28 17.68 -103.31
C ALA A 264 -139.43 18.18 -102.13
N ALA A 265 -139.01 19.45 -102.15
CA ALA A 265 -138.27 20.08 -101.05
C ALA A 265 -139.15 20.39 -99.81
N CYS A 266 -140.48 20.34 -99.93
CA CYS A 266 -141.44 20.60 -98.86
C CYS A 266 -141.99 19.33 -98.18
N GLU A 267 -141.48 18.14 -98.55
CA GLU A 267 -141.83 16.88 -97.88
C GLU A 267 -141.27 16.85 -96.44
N GLY A 268 -142.11 17.21 -95.47
CA GLY A 268 -141.79 17.20 -94.03
C GLY A 268 -141.88 18.56 -93.33
N TYR A 269 -142.14 19.64 -94.08
CA TYR A 269 -142.34 21.00 -93.58
C TYR A 269 -143.78 21.45 -93.90
N GLY A 270 -144.71 21.11 -92.99
CA GLY A 270 -146.15 21.37 -93.09
C GLY A 270 -146.90 21.01 -91.81
#